data_AF-A0A344J3A9-F1
#
_entry.id   AF-A0A344J3A9-F1
#
_cell.length_a   1.000
_cell.length_b   1.000
_cell.length_c   1.000
_cell.angle_alpha   90.00
_cell.angle_beta   90.00
_cell.angle_gamma   90.00
#
_symmetry.space_group_name_H-M   'P 1'
#
loop_
_entity.id
_entity.type
_entity.pdbx_description
1 polymer ?
#
loop_
_entity_poly.entity_id
_entity_poly.type
_entity_poly.pdbx_seq_one_letter_code
_entity_poly.pdbx_strand_id
1 'polypeptide(L)'
;MSRSHRLLAIALLLLAALFAWGFRAQLGVQLFTALPPLMLAVALWLRIGAAAFWAAVFALGWFSYGVMEAWTLTGTGRAFALGITALSLVIVGASSWSGMKARFGRKDASA
;
A
#
# COMPACT_ATOMS: atom_id res chain seq x y z
N MET A 1 -17.99 0.35 -2.78
CA MET A 1 -16.76 -0.18 -2.11
C MET A 1 -16.96 -0.23 -0.60
N SER A 2 -16.49 -1.30 0.06
CA SER A 2 -16.47 -1.33 1.54
C SER A 2 -15.51 -0.27 2.10
N ARG A 3 -15.66 0.11 3.40
CA ARG A 3 -14.79 1.11 4.04
C ARG A 3 -13.30 0.73 3.93
N SER A 4 -12.96 -0.54 4.12
CA SER A 4 -11.58 -1.05 3.99
C SER A 4 -11.04 -0.92 2.57
N HIS A 5 -11.86 -1.19 1.53
CA HIS A 5 -11.43 -1.03 0.14
C HIS A 5 -11.21 0.44 -0.23
N ARG A 6 -12.01 1.36 0.32
CA ARG A 6 -11.78 2.81 0.16
C ARG A 6 -10.48 3.24 0.81
N LEU A 7 -10.24 2.81 2.04
CA LEU A 7 -9.00 3.09 2.76
C LEU A 7 -7.78 2.56 1.98
N LEU A 8 -7.85 1.32 1.49
CA LEU A 8 -6.81 0.69 0.69
C LEU A 8 -6.52 1.48 -0.60
N ALA A 9 -7.57 1.88 -1.34
CA ALA A 9 -7.41 2.67 -2.55
C ALA A 9 -6.80 4.05 -2.26
N ILE A 10 -7.24 4.73 -1.21
CA ILE A 10 -6.67 6.02 -0.79
C ILE A 10 -5.20 5.86 -0.41
N ALA A 11 -4.85 4.83 0.37
CA ALA A 11 -3.48 4.58 0.77
C ALA A 11 -2.55 4.29 -0.42
N LEU A 12 -3.03 3.52 -1.41
CA LEU A 12 -2.30 3.28 -2.66
C LEU A 12 -2.11 4.56 -3.48
N LEU A 13 -3.13 5.41 -3.58
CA LEU A 13 -3.02 6.69 -4.28
C LEU A 13 -2.05 7.65 -3.57
N LEU A 14 -2.11 7.73 -2.24
CA LEU A 14 -1.16 8.52 -1.45
C LEU A 14 0.27 8.00 -1.62
N LEU A 15 0.46 6.68 -1.64
CA LEU A 15 1.76 6.08 -1.87
C LEU A 15 2.31 6.39 -3.26
N ALA A 16 1.46 6.29 -4.29
CA ALA A 16 1.83 6.68 -5.65
C ALA A 16 2.20 8.17 -5.75
N ALA A 17 1.42 9.05 -5.12
CA ALA A 17 1.70 10.48 -5.07
C ALA A 17 3.01 10.78 -4.33
N LEU A 18 3.28 10.06 -3.24
CA LEU A 18 4.53 10.17 -2.50
C LEU A 18 5.72 9.78 -3.38
N PHE A 19 5.69 8.61 -4.02
CA PHE A 19 6.72 8.21 -4.98
C PHE A 19 6.89 9.21 -6.12
N ALA A 20 5.78 9.70 -6.69
CA ALA A 20 5.80 10.69 -7.75
C ALA A 20 6.49 11.99 -7.32
N TRP A 21 6.24 12.45 -6.09
CA TRP A 21 6.87 13.64 -5.54
C TRP A 21 8.37 13.45 -5.26
N GLY A 22 8.73 12.31 -4.68
CA GLY A 22 10.12 11.98 -4.32
C GLY A 22 11.03 11.83 -5.53
N PHE A 23 10.51 11.23 -6.61
CA PHE A 23 11.28 10.95 -7.83
C PHE A 23 10.97 11.89 -9.00
N ARG A 24 10.40 13.08 -8.75
CA ARG A 24 10.00 14.04 -9.80
C ARG A 24 11.10 14.43 -10.80
N ALA A 25 12.37 14.34 -10.41
CA ALA A 25 13.52 14.66 -11.26
C ALA A 25 13.97 13.48 -12.14
N GLN A 26 13.45 12.28 -11.90
CA GLN A 26 13.88 11.03 -12.54
C GLN A 26 12.66 10.27 -13.07
N LEU A 27 12.15 10.68 -14.23
CA LEU A 27 10.90 10.17 -14.81
C LEU A 27 10.86 8.62 -14.89
N GLY A 28 11.97 7.97 -15.26
CA GLY A 28 12.03 6.50 -15.33
C GLY A 28 11.78 5.81 -13.99
N VAL A 29 12.44 6.29 -12.93
CA VAL A 29 12.27 5.78 -11.56
C VAL A 29 10.89 6.13 -11.02
N GLN A 30 10.41 7.34 -11.32
CA GLN A 30 9.09 7.82 -10.93
C GLN A 30 7.98 6.93 -11.48
N LEU A 31 8.03 6.63 -12.78
CA LEU A 31 7.07 5.73 -13.41
C LEU A 31 7.18 4.34 -12.80
N PHE A 32 8.37 3.76 -12.73
CA PHE A 32 8.55 2.42 -12.18
C PHE A 32 8.00 2.27 -10.74
N THR A 33 8.18 3.29 -9.89
CA THR A 33 7.76 3.26 -8.48
C THR A 33 6.30 3.63 -8.26
N ALA A 34 5.76 4.59 -9.03
CA ALA A 34 4.39 5.07 -8.87
C ALA A 34 3.34 4.30 -9.70
N LEU A 35 3.74 3.65 -10.81
CA LEU A 35 2.81 2.90 -11.66
C LEU A 35 2.17 1.71 -10.94
N PRO A 36 2.92 0.84 -10.24
CA PRO A 36 2.32 -0.32 -9.59
C PRO A 36 1.25 0.04 -8.54
N PRO A 37 1.45 0.99 -7.60
CA PRO A 37 0.39 1.37 -6.67
C PRO A 37 -0.82 2.02 -7.37
N LEU A 38 -0.60 2.79 -8.45
CA LEU A 38 -1.69 3.33 -9.28
C LEU A 38 -2.50 2.22 -9.96
N MET A 39 -1.84 1.25 -10.58
CA MET A 39 -2.50 0.11 -11.23
C MET A 39 -3.33 -0.70 -10.23
N LEU A 40 -2.83 -0.92 -9.01
CA LEU A 40 -3.57 -1.61 -7.97
C LEU A 40 -4.76 -0.80 -7.46
N ALA A 41 -4.64 0.52 -7.36
CA ALA A 41 -5.77 1.40 -7.02
C ALA A 41 -6.87 1.30 -8.10
N VAL A 42 -6.51 1.34 -9.39
CA VAL A 42 -7.45 1.17 -10.51
C VAL A 42 -8.06 -0.24 -10.49
N ALA A 43 -7.27 -1.28 -10.25
CA ALA A 43 -7.76 -2.66 -10.15
C ALA A 43 -8.79 -2.83 -9.02
N LEU A 44 -8.61 -2.16 -7.88
CA LEU A 44 -9.60 -2.12 -6.80
C LEU A 44 -10.88 -1.39 -7.23
N TRP A 45 -10.77 -0.30 -7.98
CA TRP A 45 -11.92 0.43 -8.54
C TRP A 45 -12.71 -0.43 -9.52
N LEU A 46 -12.01 -1.19 -10.37
CA LEU A 46 -12.58 -2.20 -11.28
C LEU A 46 -13.07 -3.46 -10.55
N ARG A 47 -12.95 -3.50 -9.21
CA ARG A 47 -13.43 -4.60 -8.35
C ARG A 47 -12.77 -5.95 -8.66
N ILE A 48 -11.52 -5.94 -9.13
CA ILE A 48 -10.74 -7.16 -9.39
C ILE A 48 -10.43 -7.83 -8.04
N GLY A 49 -10.93 -9.05 -7.84
CA GLY A 49 -10.85 -9.76 -6.56
C GLY A 49 -9.42 -10.00 -6.05
N ALA A 50 -8.46 -10.18 -6.97
CA ALA A 50 -7.05 -10.39 -6.63
C ALA A 50 -6.31 -9.10 -6.24
N ALA A 51 -6.89 -7.91 -6.47
CA ALA A 51 -6.20 -6.64 -6.28
C ALA A 51 -5.79 -6.38 -4.83
N ALA A 52 -6.63 -6.74 -3.86
CA ALA A 52 -6.31 -6.59 -2.45
C ALA A 52 -5.15 -7.50 -2.02
N PHE A 53 -5.10 -8.74 -2.53
CA PHE A 53 -4.01 -9.67 -2.26
C PHE A 53 -2.69 -9.13 -2.82
N TRP A 54 -2.66 -8.75 -4.09
CA TRP A 54 -1.45 -8.21 -4.72
C TRP A 54 -1.00 -6.89 -4.06
N ALA A 55 -1.93 -6.03 -3.65
CA ALA A 55 -1.60 -4.83 -2.87
C ALA A 55 -0.86 -5.16 -1.57
N ALA A 56 -1.25 -6.21 -0.86
CA ALA A 56 -0.54 -6.67 0.34
C ALA A 56 0.89 -7.15 0.01
N VAL A 57 1.05 -7.94 -1.06
CA VAL A 57 2.34 -8.48 -1.49
C VAL A 57 3.31 -7.35 -1.86
N PHE A 58 2.88 -6.40 -2.70
CA PHE A 58 3.71 -5.25 -3.08
C PHE A 58 4.02 -4.33 -1.89
N ALA A 59 3.07 -4.17 -0.95
CA ALA A 59 3.29 -3.38 0.24
C ALA A 59 4.40 -3.92 1.14
N LEU A 60 4.66 -5.23 1.13
CA LEU A 60 5.79 -5.78 1.85
C LEU A 60 7.13 -5.31 1.25
N GLY A 61 7.20 -5.22 -0.08
CA GLY A 61 8.35 -4.65 -0.79
C GLY A 61 8.53 -3.16 -0.50
N TRP A 62 7.47 -2.36 -0.57
CA TRP A 62 7.53 -0.92 -0.24
C TRP A 62 7.86 -0.66 1.22
N PHE A 63 7.34 -1.49 2.14
CA PHE A 63 7.69 -1.42 3.55
C PHE A 63 9.18 -1.64 3.76
N SER A 64 9.74 -2.71 3.17
CA SER A 64 11.17 -3.00 3.26
C SER A 64 12.02 -1.85 2.70
N TYR A 65 11.64 -1.33 1.53
CA TYR A 65 12.29 -0.17 0.92
C TYR A 65 12.26 1.06 1.82
N GLY A 66 11.09 1.42 2.35
CA GLY A 66 10.93 2.58 3.23
C GLY A 66 11.74 2.44 4.52
N VAL A 67 11.78 1.24 5.12
CA VAL A 67 12.61 0.99 6.31
C VAL A 67 14.08 1.14 5.96
N MET A 68 14.55 0.52 4.87
CA MET A 68 15.94 0.61 4.43
C MET A 68 16.36 2.07 4.23
N GLU A 69 15.56 2.86 3.50
CA GLU A 69 15.84 4.27 3.25
C GLU A 69 15.75 5.15 4.50
N ALA A 70 14.86 4.82 5.45
CA ALA A 70 14.74 5.58 6.69
C ALA A 70 15.99 5.46 7.59
N TRP A 71 16.74 4.37 7.44
CA TRP A 71 18.02 4.17 8.13
C TRP A 71 19.22 4.76 7.39
N THR A 72 19.15 4.91 6.06
CA THR A 72 20.25 5.48 5.26
C THR A 72 20.16 7.00 5.13
N LEU A 73 18.96 7.54 4.97
CA LEU A 73 18.72 8.97 4.75
C LEU A 73 18.62 9.73 6.06
N THR A 74 18.89 11.04 5.99
CA THR A 74 18.72 11.98 7.11
C THR A 74 17.76 13.12 6.73
N GLY A 75 17.28 13.86 7.74
CA GLY A 75 16.40 15.01 7.55
C GLY A 75 15.10 14.69 6.80
N THR A 76 14.80 15.47 5.76
CA THR A 76 13.58 15.34 4.95
C THR A 76 13.52 14.04 4.16
N GLY A 77 14.66 13.47 3.76
CA GLY A 77 14.72 12.16 3.10
C GLY A 77 14.25 11.02 4.01
N ARG A 78 14.60 11.09 5.30
CA ARG A 78 14.11 10.12 6.30
C ARG A 78 12.60 10.22 6.51
N ALA A 79 12.06 11.44 6.59
CA ALA A 79 10.61 11.65 6.75
C ALA A 79 9.83 11.08 5.55
N PHE A 80 10.36 11.26 4.33
CA PHE A 80 9.81 10.64 3.12
C PHE A 80 9.78 9.12 3.21
N ALA A 81 10.90 8.50 3.59
CA ALA A 81 11.01 7.04 3.74
C ALA A 81 10.06 6.48 4.81
N LEU A 82 9.95 7.16 5.96
CA LEU A 82 8.97 6.81 7.00
C LEU A 82 7.53 6.94 6.52
N GLY A 83 7.22 7.91 5.65
CA GLY A 83 5.92 8.04 5.01
C GLY A 83 5.57 6.81 4.15
N ILE A 84 6.52 6.32 3.37
CA ILE A 84 6.38 5.07 2.59
C ILE A 84 6.13 3.89 3.53
N THR A 85 6.92 3.75 4.59
CA THR A 85 6.76 2.69 5.59
C THR A 85 5.37 2.71 6.22
N ALA A 86 4.92 3.88 6.69
CA ALA A 86 3.62 4.03 7.34
C ALA A 86 2.46 3.68 6.38
N LEU A 87 2.49 4.19 5.15
CA LEU A 87 1.47 3.85 4.14
C LEU A 87 1.46 2.36 3.80
N SER A 88 2.64 1.74 3.72
CA SER A 88 2.75 0.30 3.45
C SER A 88 2.08 -0.54 4.55
N LEU A 89 2.24 -0.17 5.82
CA LEU A 89 1.55 -0.81 6.94
C LEU A 89 0.02 -0.64 6.85
N VAL A 90 -0.45 0.56 6.48
CA VAL A 90 -1.89 0.80 6.25
C VAL A 90 -2.42 -0.09 5.13
N ILE A 91 -1.69 -0.24 4.02
CA ILE A 91 -2.06 -1.10 2.89
C ILE A 91 -2.17 -2.57 3.32
N VAL A 92 -1.19 -3.09 4.06
CA VAL A 92 -1.21 -4.47 4.58
C VAL A 92 -2.39 -4.69 5.53
N GLY A 93 -2.65 -3.76 6.45
CA GLY A 93 -3.77 -3.85 7.38
C GLY A 93 -5.12 -3.78 6.66
N ALA A 94 -5.29 -2.85 5.72
CA ALA A 94 -6.53 -2.65 4.99
C ALA A 94 -6.86 -3.80 4.03
N SER A 95 -5.84 -4.38 3.38
CA SER A 95 -5.98 -5.54 2.48
C SER A 95 -6.29 -6.83 3.24
N SER A 96 -5.73 -7.02 4.43
CA SER A 96 -5.92 -8.24 5.23
C SER A 96 -7.29 -8.31 5.93
N TRP A 97 -8.01 -7.18 6.03
CA TRP A 97 -9.25 -7.08 6.81
C TRP A 97 -10.38 -7.99 6.30
N SER A 98 -10.58 -8.10 4.98
CA SER A 98 -11.64 -8.94 4.42
C SER A 98 -11.36 -10.44 4.62
N GLY A 99 -10.11 -10.87 4.44
CA GLY A 99 -9.67 -12.24 4.67
C GLY A 99 -9.74 -12.64 6.15
N MET A 100 -9.37 -11.72 7.05
CA MET A 100 -9.54 -11.92 8.49
C MET A 100 -11.02 -12.02 8.86
N LYS A 101 -11.89 -11.11 8.40
CA LYS A 101 -13.32 -11.16 8.73
C LYS A 101 -13.99 -12.47 8.27
N ALA A 102 -13.59 -13.00 7.12
CA ALA A 102 -14.09 -14.27 6.59
C ALA A 102 -13.63 -15.50 7.40
N ARG A 103 -12.41 -15.48 7.95
CA ARG A 103 -11.85 -16.58 8.75
C ARG A 103 -12.26 -16.52 10.23
N PHE A 104 -12.32 -15.32 10.82
CA PHE A 104 -12.60 -15.11 12.23
C PHE A 104 -14.09 -14.91 12.55
N GLY A 105 -14.91 -14.50 11.58
CA GLY A 105 -16.37 -14.39 11.77
C GLY A 105 -17.13 -15.72 11.77
N ARG A 106 -16.42 -16.85 11.63
CA ARG A 106 -17.01 -18.20 11.52
C ARG A 106 -16.90 -19.02 12.82
N LYS A 107 -16.64 -18.36 13.96
CA LYS A 107 -16.28 -19.03 15.22
C LYS A 107 -17.36 -19.07 16.31
N ASP A 108 -18.60 -18.66 16.04
CA ASP A 108 -19.68 -18.69 17.05
C ASP A 108 -20.97 -19.40 16.58
N ALA A 109 -20.90 -20.34 15.63
CA ALA A 109 -22.07 -21.12 15.18
C ALA A 109 -22.03 -22.60 15.61
N SER A 110 -21.24 -22.94 16.63
CA SER A 110 -21.18 -24.30 17.20
C SER A 110 -20.75 -24.22 18.67
N ALA A 111 -21.66 -23.74 19.52
CA ALA A 111 -21.62 -23.94 20.96
C ALA A 111 -23.05 -24.24 21.43
#